data_AF-A0A357ZXH3-F1
#
_entry.id   AF-A0A357ZXH3-F1
#
_cell.length_a   1.000
_cell.length_b   1.000
_cell.length_c   1.000
_cell.angle_alpha   90.00
_cell.angle_beta   90.00
_cell.angle_gamma   90.00
#
_symmetry.space_group_name_H-M   'P 1'
#
loop_
_entity.id
_entity.type
_entity.pdbx_description
1 polymer ?
#
loop_
_entity_poly.entity_id
_entity_poly.type
_entity_poly.pdbx_seq_one_letter_code
_entity_poly.pdbx_strand_id
1 'polypeptide(L)'
;MAGQTTNQKLIDWVEQWREILQPDDVYWCDGTAEEYERLCAQLVEGGTFRTLNEAKRPNSYLALSDPGDVARVEDRTYICSEREV
;
A
#
# COMPACT_ATOMS: atom_id res chain seq x y z
N MET A 1 13.45 -6.68 9.05
CA MET A 1 14.52 -5.67 8.85
C MET A 1 14.14 -5.01 7.55
N ALA A 2 13.75 -3.72 7.56
CA ALA A 2 13.22 -3.05 6.38
C ALA A 2 14.02 -3.37 5.11
N GLY A 3 13.33 -3.52 3.99
CA GLY A 3 13.93 -3.87 2.70
C GLY A 3 15.09 -2.93 2.37
N GLN A 4 16.14 -3.47 1.77
CA GLN A 4 17.30 -2.67 1.33
C GLN A 4 17.61 -2.97 -0.13
N THR A 5 18.13 -1.98 -0.81
CA THR A 5 18.57 -2.09 -2.21
C THR A 5 19.87 -1.33 -2.40
N THR A 6 20.72 -1.84 -3.29
CA THR A 6 21.93 -1.15 -3.78
C THR A 6 21.73 -0.59 -5.18
N ASN A 7 20.53 -0.73 -5.76
CA ASN A 7 20.22 -0.22 -7.09
C ASN A 7 20.06 1.31 -7.05
N GLN A 8 21.12 2.03 -7.43
CA GLN A 8 21.14 3.49 -7.39
C GLN A 8 20.00 4.14 -8.17
N LYS A 9 19.61 3.58 -9.33
CA LYS A 9 18.50 4.13 -10.14
C LYS A 9 17.17 4.12 -9.39
N LEU A 10 16.93 3.08 -8.59
CA LEU A 10 15.72 2.98 -7.77
C LEU A 10 15.77 3.96 -6.60
N ILE A 11 16.93 4.11 -5.96
CA ILE A 11 17.15 5.05 -4.85
C ILE A 11 16.90 6.49 -5.32
N ASP A 12 17.51 6.88 -6.45
CA ASP A 12 17.37 8.23 -7.01
C ASP A 12 15.90 8.52 -7.38
N TRP A 13 15.19 7.54 -7.93
CA TRP A 13 13.77 7.67 -8.26
C TRP A 13 12.89 7.85 -7.01
N VAL A 14 13.15 7.12 -5.93
CA VAL A 14 12.41 7.30 -4.67
C VAL A 14 12.68 8.69 -4.07
N GLU A 15 13.94 9.15 -4.07
CA GLU A 15 14.27 10.48 -3.55
C GLU A 15 13.59 11.59 -4.36
N GLN A 16 13.56 11.47 -5.69
CA GLN A 16 12.82 12.41 -6.54
C GLN A 16 11.35 12.55 -6.13
N TRP A 17 10.66 11.44 -5.85
CA TRP A 17 9.26 11.49 -5.42
C TRP A 17 9.10 11.95 -3.98
N ARG A 18 10.05 11.64 -3.10
CA ARG A 18 10.07 12.13 -1.72
C ARG A 18 10.16 13.65 -1.67
N GLU A 19 10.94 14.28 -2.54
CA GLU A 19 11.02 15.75 -2.64
C GLU A 19 9.68 16.38 -3.03
N ILE A 20 8.91 15.71 -3.91
CA ILE A 20 7.61 16.19 -4.40
C ILE A 20 6.48 15.94 -3.39
N LEU A 21 6.41 14.72 -2.86
CA LEU A 21 5.30 14.27 -2.00
C LEU A 21 5.51 14.65 -0.53
N GLN A 22 6.75 14.92 -0.13
CA GLN A 22 7.15 15.32 1.22
C GLN A 22 6.54 14.44 2.34
N PRO A 23 6.67 13.10 2.27
CA PRO A 23 6.13 12.23 3.31
C PRO A 23 6.90 12.38 4.62
N ASP A 24 6.23 12.10 5.75
CA ASP A 24 6.87 12.08 7.07
C ASP A 24 7.99 11.02 7.16
N ASP A 25 7.80 9.87 6.52
CA ASP A 25 8.78 8.78 6.48
C ASP A 25 8.67 7.96 5.18
N VAL A 26 9.76 7.28 4.80
CA VAL A 26 9.82 6.33 3.69
C VAL A 26 10.20 4.96 4.24
N TYR A 27 9.25 4.03 4.21
CA TYR A 27 9.45 2.66 4.67
C TYR A 27 9.60 1.69 3.49
N TRP A 28 10.69 0.92 3.48
CA TRP A 28 10.93 -0.13 2.49
C TRP A 28 10.40 -1.47 2.99
N CYS A 29 9.36 -1.98 2.34
CA CYS A 29 8.76 -3.26 2.72
C CYS A 29 9.70 -4.44 2.46
N ASP A 30 9.84 -5.33 3.44
CA ASP A 30 10.62 -6.58 3.35
C ASP A 30 9.76 -7.82 3.08
N GLY A 31 8.44 -7.71 3.21
CA GLY A 31 7.48 -8.79 2.93
C GLY A 31 7.44 -9.91 3.98
N THR A 32 8.06 -9.70 5.15
CA THR A 32 8.09 -10.69 6.23
C THR A 32 6.73 -10.84 6.92
N ALA A 33 6.54 -11.95 7.64
CA ALA A 33 5.33 -12.18 8.42
C ALA A 33 5.18 -11.14 9.54
N GLU A 34 6.28 -10.79 10.20
CA GLU A 34 6.32 -9.78 11.24
C GLU A 34 5.94 -8.39 10.71
N GLU A 35 6.37 -8.05 9.49
CA GLU A 35 5.96 -6.82 8.81
C GLU A 35 4.45 -6.84 8.52
N TYR A 36 3.94 -7.93 7.98
CA TYR A 36 2.52 -8.09 7.70
C TYR A 36 1.68 -7.91 8.98
N GLU A 37 2.05 -8.59 10.06
CA GLU A 37 1.35 -8.50 11.35
C GLU A 37 1.37 -7.07 11.90
N ARG A 38 2.53 -6.41 11.86
CA ARG A 38 2.68 -5.02 12.31
C ARG A 38 1.79 -4.06 11.51
N LEU A 39 1.79 -4.17 10.18
CA LEU A 39 0.97 -3.31 9.32
C LEU A 39 -0.52 -3.57 9.51
N CYS A 40 -0.93 -4.84 9.63
CA CYS A 40 -2.33 -5.19 9.90
C CYS A 40 -2.78 -4.67 11.27
N ALA A 41 -1.93 -4.74 12.30
CA ALA A 41 -2.22 -4.18 13.61
C ALA A 41 -2.44 -2.66 13.55
N GLN A 42 -1.59 -1.93 12.83
CA GLN A 42 -1.75 -0.49 12.61
C GLN A 42 -3.06 -0.16 11.88
N LEU A 43 -3.46 -0.97 10.90
CA LEU A 43 -4.73 -0.78 10.18
C LEU A 43 -5.96 -1.07 11.04
N VAL A 44 -5.86 -1.99 12.00
CA VAL A 44 -6.92 -2.25 12.99
C VAL A 44 -7.00 -1.08 13.97
N GLU A 45 -5.86 -0.61 14.48
CA GLU A 45 -5.78 0.56 15.37
C GLU A 45 -6.35 1.82 14.70
N GLY A 46 -6.03 2.03 13.41
CA GLY A 46 -6.56 3.12 12.60
C GLY A 46 -8.02 2.99 12.18
N GLY A 47 -8.68 1.85 12.49
CA GLY A 47 -10.09 1.60 12.17
C GLY A 47 -10.38 1.21 10.72
N THR A 48 -9.36 1.18 9.85
CA THR A 48 -9.46 0.69 8.46
C THR A 48 -9.84 -0.79 8.43
N PHE A 49 -9.23 -1.59 9.31
CA PHE A 49 -9.50 -3.01 9.44
C PHE A 49 -10.31 -3.35 10.69
N ARG A 50 -11.11 -4.41 10.56
CA ARG A 50 -11.73 -5.13 11.68
C ARG A 50 -11.23 -6.56 11.66
N THR A 51 -10.73 -7.06 12.79
CA THR A 51 -10.38 -8.48 12.92
C THR A 51 -11.63 -9.34 12.77
N LEU A 52 -11.51 -10.42 12.01
CA LEU A 52 -12.57 -11.42 11.90
C LEU A 52 -12.49 -12.43 13.04
N ASN A 53 -13.50 -13.27 13.14
CA ASN A 53 -13.52 -14.32 14.15
C ASN A 53 -12.41 -15.35 13.89
N GLU A 54 -11.44 -15.39 14.80
CA GLU A 54 -10.22 -16.21 14.67
C GLU A 54 -10.52 -17.72 14.53
N ALA A 55 -11.53 -18.23 15.24
CA ALA A 55 -11.90 -19.65 15.15
C ALA A 55 -12.50 -20.04 13.79
N LYS A 56 -13.01 -19.07 13.02
CA LYS A 56 -13.62 -19.31 11.69
C LYS A 56 -12.70 -18.89 10.55
N ARG A 57 -11.98 -17.80 10.73
CA ARG A 57 -11.15 -17.14 9.72
C ARG A 57 -9.91 -16.57 10.41
N PRO A 58 -8.93 -17.43 10.72
CA PRO A 58 -7.72 -16.99 11.39
C PRO A 58 -6.95 -15.99 10.53
N ASN A 59 -6.28 -15.04 11.18
CA ASN A 59 -5.46 -14.01 10.51
C ASN A 59 -6.19 -13.28 9.36
N SER A 60 -7.47 -12.96 9.56
CA SER A 60 -8.32 -12.37 8.52
C SER A 60 -8.96 -11.05 8.97
N TYR A 61 -9.13 -10.13 8.02
CA TYR A 61 -9.60 -8.77 8.29
C TYR A 61 -10.75 -8.37 7.34
N LEU A 62 -11.59 -7.45 7.80
CA LEU A 62 -12.62 -6.76 7.00
C LEU A 62 -12.26 -5.29 6.89
N ALA A 63 -12.21 -4.77 5.66
CA ALA A 63 -12.15 -3.36 5.35
C ALA A 63 -13.47 -2.91 4.69
N LEU A 64 -13.94 -1.73 5.04
CA LEU A 64 -15.10 -1.09 4.41
C LEU A 64 -14.61 0.24 3.83
N SER A 65 -14.55 0.35 2.51
CA SER A 65 -14.10 1.57 1.83
C SER A 65 -15.17 2.65 1.87
N ASP A 66 -14.79 3.86 1.44
CA ASP A 66 -15.73 4.95 1.20
C ASP A 66 -16.75 4.53 0.10
N PRO A 67 -18.06 4.83 0.25
CA PRO A 67 -19.05 4.52 -0.77
C PRO A 67 -18.77 5.09 -2.17
N GLY A 68 -17.97 6.16 -2.27
CA GLY A 68 -17.51 6.74 -3.52
C GLY A 68 -16.34 6.03 -4.18
N ASP A 69 -15.67 5.10 -3.49
CA ASP A 69 -14.51 4.34 -3.96
C ASP A 69 -14.72 2.84 -3.73
N VAL A 70 -15.58 2.25 -4.55
CA VAL A 70 -16.02 0.85 -4.43
C VAL A 70 -15.74 0.01 -5.68
N ALA A 71 -15.34 0.67 -6.77
CA ALA A 71 -15.15 0.04 -8.07
C ALA A 71 -14.15 0.83 -8.91
N ARG A 72 -13.66 0.20 -9.98
CA ARG A 72 -12.80 0.86 -10.97
C ARG A 72 -13.55 2.03 -11.62
N VAL A 73 -12.83 3.12 -11.88
CA VAL A 73 -13.34 4.34 -12.52
C VAL A 73 -12.83 4.39 -13.96
N GLU A 74 -13.53 3.69 -14.86
CA GLU A 74 -13.06 3.46 -16.25
C GLU A 74 -12.93 4.77 -17.05
N ASP A 75 -13.76 5.77 -16.79
CA ASP A 75 -13.71 7.11 -17.40
C ASP A 75 -12.51 7.95 -16.93
N ARG A 76 -11.83 7.53 -15.86
CA ARG A 76 -10.58 8.12 -15.37
C ARG A 76 -9.40 7.15 -15.46
N THR A 77 -9.53 6.10 -16.26
CA THR A 77 -8.45 5.16 -16.58
C THR A 77 -7.95 5.43 -17.99
N TYR A 78 -6.65 5.63 -18.15
CA TYR A 78 -6.08 6.09 -19.42
C TYR A 78 -5.06 5.09 -19.97
N ILE A 79 -5.07 4.91 -21.30
CA ILE A 79 -3.97 4.31 -22.05
C ILE A 79 -3.18 5.45 -22.69
N CYS A 80 -2.03 5.80 -22.11
CA CYS A 80 -1.19 6.91 -22.57
C CYS A 80 -0.08 6.43 -23.51
N SER A 81 -0.44 5.78 -24.62
CA SER A 81 0.53 5.43 -25.66
C SER A 81 0.97 6.66 -26.45
N GLU A 82 2.16 6.61 -27.06
CA GLU A 82 2.65 7.71 -27.92
C GLU A 82 1.71 7.98 -29.10
N ARG A 83 1.03 6.93 -29.59
CA ARG A 83 0.03 6.99 -30.66
C ARG A 83 -1.18 6.16 -30.30
N GLU A 84 -2.35 6.65 -30.67
CA GLU A 84 -3.60 5.91 -30.61
C GLU A 84 -3.57 4.77 -31.64
N VAL A 85 -4.16 3.63 -31.27
CA VAL A 85 -4.25 2.42 -32.11
C VAL A 85 -5.53 2.46 -32.92
#